data_AF-A0A2M4CN41-F1
#
_entry.id   AF-A0A2M4CN41-F1
#
_cell.length_a   1.000
_cell.length_b   1.000
_cell.length_c   1.000
_cell.angle_alpha   90.00
_cell.angle_beta   90.00
_cell.angle_gamma   90.00
#
_symmetry.space_group_name_H-M   'P 1'
#
loop_
_entity.id
_entity.type
_entity.pdbx_description
1 polymer ?
#
loop_
_entity_poly.entity_id
_entity_poly.type
_entity_poly.pdbx_seq_one_letter_code
_entity_poly.pdbx_strand_id
1 'polypeptide(L)'
;MDSADFDTENEPQETIHSELPQNVSDNVEQDSDDDEIQMSSREVLESLQRAWINEKFAPDVLPYEEALVEMVMLQLVHMEENLASANKNDLLYIVHRMEVDRIRYIVASYLRCRLQKIETYAAHILDADAVRQSRSKRLSDAERKFATDYHESVENHFYQLVVRHMPQNHQDDERIRRVVPNVDAHVFARARKDLGEYSLGGELI
;
A
#
# COMPACT_ATOMS: atom_id res chain seq x y z
N MET A 1 -20.61 30.19 59.32
CA MET A 1 -21.64 31.10 59.87
C MET A 1 -21.03 32.48 59.82
N ASP A 2 -21.34 33.23 58.77
CA ASP A 2 -21.81 34.61 58.90
C ASP A 2 -22.28 35.07 57.52
N SER A 3 -23.56 35.43 57.49
CA SER A 3 -24.32 35.96 56.36
C SER A 3 -24.75 37.37 56.75
N ALA A 4 -24.61 38.32 55.83
CA ALA A 4 -25.31 39.60 55.75
C ALA A 4 -24.99 40.12 54.33
N ASP A 5 -25.85 40.09 53.32
CA ASP A 5 -27.26 40.46 53.16
C ASP A 5 -27.53 41.97 53.22
N PHE A 6 -28.25 42.43 52.19
CA PHE A 6 -29.07 43.65 52.07
C PHE A 6 -28.52 44.90 51.31
N ASP A 7 -28.94 44.95 50.04
CA ASP A 7 -29.70 46.03 49.35
C ASP A 7 -29.07 47.12 48.45
N THR A 8 -29.43 46.98 47.15
CA THR A 8 -30.27 47.87 46.30
C THR A 8 -29.77 49.33 46.17
N GLU A 9 -29.54 49.90 44.98
CA GLU A 9 -30.52 50.13 43.92
C GLU A 9 -29.87 50.89 42.74
N ASN A 10 -30.51 50.82 41.57
CA ASN A 10 -30.57 51.82 40.48
C ASN A 10 -29.71 51.60 39.20
N GLU A 11 -30.38 51.07 38.16
CA GLU A 11 -30.03 51.24 36.74
C GLU A 11 -30.37 52.66 36.25
N PRO A 12 -29.82 53.09 35.09
CA PRO A 12 -30.69 53.12 33.90
C PRO A 12 -30.05 52.62 32.58
N GLN A 13 -30.97 52.13 31.73
CA GLN A 13 -30.94 51.75 30.31
C GLN A 13 -30.21 52.79 29.41
N GLU A 14 -29.73 52.57 28.19
CA GLU A 14 -30.10 51.68 27.08
C GLU A 14 -29.02 51.86 25.98
N THR A 15 -28.65 50.83 25.21
CA THR A 15 -28.49 50.94 23.73
C THR A 15 -28.24 49.57 23.11
N ILE A 16 -29.18 49.18 22.27
CA ILE A 16 -29.22 47.94 21.48
C ILE A 16 -28.37 48.14 20.22
N HIS A 17 -27.40 47.27 19.97
CA HIS A 17 -26.90 47.01 18.62
C HIS A 17 -26.86 45.50 18.37
N SER A 18 -27.67 45.07 17.40
CA SER A 18 -27.76 43.72 16.89
C SER A 18 -26.61 43.40 15.95
N GLU A 19 -25.83 42.35 16.23
CA GLU A 19 -24.96 41.71 15.24
C GLU A 19 -25.15 40.19 15.27
N LEU A 20 -25.29 39.63 14.08
CA LEU A 20 -25.66 38.26 13.75
C LEU A 20 -24.55 37.25 14.10
N PRO A 21 -24.87 35.96 14.33
CA PRO A 21 -23.84 34.94 14.51
C PRO A 21 -23.17 34.60 13.17
N GLN A 22 -21.89 34.93 13.04
CA GLN A 22 -21.05 34.48 11.94
C GLN A 22 -20.69 33.00 12.12
N ASN A 23 -21.35 32.20 11.29
CA ASN A 23 -20.91 30.95 10.66
C ASN A 23 -19.48 30.48 11.03
N VAL A 24 -19.38 29.56 11.99
CA VAL A 24 -18.19 28.75 12.22
C VAL A 24 -18.10 27.77 11.05
N SER A 25 -17.38 28.18 9.99
CA SER A 25 -16.96 27.23 8.96
C SER A 25 -15.95 26.29 9.60
N ASP A 26 -16.28 25.00 9.56
CA ASP A 26 -15.34 23.91 9.77
C ASP A 26 -14.11 24.13 8.87
N ASN A 27 -13.03 24.60 9.47
CA ASN A 27 -11.70 24.43 8.91
C ASN A 27 -11.40 22.94 9.00
N VAL A 28 -11.81 22.21 7.96
CA VAL A 28 -11.19 20.94 7.62
C VAL A 28 -9.75 21.28 7.26
N GLU A 29 -8.86 21.19 8.24
CA GLU A 29 -7.43 21.10 8.00
C GLU A 29 -7.24 19.88 7.10
N GLN A 30 -7.11 20.16 5.81
CA GLN A 30 -6.77 19.21 4.80
C GLN A 30 -5.29 18.90 5.02
N ASP A 31 -5.03 17.95 5.93
CA ASP A 31 -3.71 17.41 6.19
C ASP A 31 -3.25 16.73 4.89
N SER A 32 -2.53 17.51 4.11
CA SER A 32 -1.79 17.05 2.96
C SER A 32 -0.63 16.25 3.53
N ASP A 33 -0.83 14.94 3.69
CA ASP A 33 0.21 13.90 3.88
C ASP A 33 1.16 13.90 2.67
N ASP A 34 1.84 15.02 2.44
CA ASP A 34 3.07 15.13 1.67
C ASP A 34 4.20 15.29 2.70
N ASP A 35 4.22 14.38 3.67
CA ASP A 35 5.37 14.15 4.53
C ASP A 35 6.48 13.65 3.60
N GLU A 36 7.30 14.58 3.11
CA GLU A 36 8.51 14.30 2.38
C GLU A 36 9.28 13.23 3.17
N ILE A 37 9.39 12.03 2.60
CA ILE A 37 9.96 10.87 3.29
C ILE A 37 11.45 11.17 3.53
N GLN A 38 11.76 11.77 4.67
CA GLN A 38 13.13 12.04 5.12
C GLN A 38 13.72 10.74 5.68
N MET A 39 14.08 9.84 4.77
CA MET A 39 14.77 8.60 5.08
C MET A 39 16.16 8.60 4.45
N SER A 40 17.15 8.11 5.19
CA SER A 40 18.47 7.84 4.61
C SER A 40 18.38 6.69 3.59
N SER A 41 19.29 6.66 2.61
CA SER A 41 19.34 5.59 1.60
C SER A 41 19.37 4.18 2.20
N ARG A 42 20.03 4.03 3.35
CA ARG A 42 20.06 2.77 4.09
C ARG A 42 18.67 2.38 4.60
N GLU A 43 17.96 3.31 5.22
CA GLU A 43 16.64 3.06 5.78
C GLU A 43 15.62 2.76 4.67
N VAL A 44 15.71 3.45 3.53
CA VAL A 44 14.91 3.16 2.34
C VAL A 44 15.11 1.71 1.88
N LEU A 45 16.37 1.27 1.75
CA LEU A 45 16.68 -0.10 1.37
C LEU A 45 16.19 -1.13 2.40
N GLU A 46 16.35 -0.84 3.70
CA GLU A 46 15.85 -1.70 4.78
C GLU A 46 14.30 -1.76 4.80
N SER A 47 13.61 -0.69 4.41
CA SER A 47 12.16 -0.68 4.20
C SER A 47 11.76 -1.55 3.02
N LEU A 48 12.41 -1.40 1.87
CA LEU A 48 12.10 -2.23 0.70
C LEU A 48 12.39 -3.72 0.97
N GLN A 49 13.48 -4.05 1.66
CA GLN A 49 13.77 -5.43 2.03
C GLN A 49 12.68 -6.02 2.94
N ARG A 50 12.09 -5.23 3.83
CA ARG A 50 10.96 -5.66 4.66
C ARG A 50 9.70 -5.88 3.82
N ALA A 51 9.37 -4.94 2.94
CA ALA A 51 8.25 -5.07 2.01
C ALA A 51 8.40 -6.35 1.17
N TRP A 52 9.61 -6.61 0.67
CA TRP A 52 9.93 -7.83 -0.07
C TRP A 52 9.71 -9.12 0.72
N ILE A 53 10.22 -9.20 1.94
CA ILE A 53 10.06 -10.38 2.78
C ILE A 53 8.58 -10.59 3.11
N ASN A 54 7.86 -9.52 3.49
CA ASN A 54 6.44 -9.58 3.80
C ASN A 54 5.64 -10.05 2.58
N GLU A 55 5.91 -9.50 1.41
CA GLU A 55 5.25 -9.90 0.16
C GLU A 55 5.50 -11.38 -0.13
N LYS A 56 6.73 -11.88 0.05
CA LYS A 56 7.06 -13.29 -0.19
C LYS A 56 6.28 -14.28 0.67
N PHE A 57 5.97 -13.91 1.92
CA PHE A 57 5.34 -14.80 2.89
C PHE A 57 3.87 -14.48 3.16
N ALA A 58 3.32 -13.42 2.58
CA ALA A 58 1.89 -13.11 2.65
C ALA A 58 1.10 -13.99 1.65
N PRO A 59 -0.08 -14.51 2.03
CA PRO A 59 -0.91 -15.30 1.13
C PRO A 59 -1.57 -14.47 0.02
N ASP A 60 -1.88 -13.21 0.32
CA ASP A 60 -2.50 -12.24 -0.59
C ASP A 60 -1.48 -11.16 -1.01
N VAL A 61 -1.80 -10.41 -2.07
CA VAL A 61 -0.98 -9.28 -2.53
C VAL A 61 -1.05 -8.12 -1.53
N LEU A 62 0.09 -7.58 -1.13
CA LEU A 62 0.15 -6.45 -0.20
C LEU A 62 0.04 -5.11 -0.96
N PRO A 63 -0.14 -3.97 -0.26
CA PRO A 63 -0.07 -2.66 -0.89
C PRO A 63 1.26 -2.44 -1.64
N TYR A 64 1.18 -1.84 -2.83
CA TYR A 64 2.37 -1.52 -3.60
C TYR A 64 3.11 -0.33 -2.99
N GLU A 65 4.36 -0.56 -2.57
CA GLU A 65 5.24 0.46 -2.00
C GLU A 65 5.90 1.33 -3.10
N GLU A 66 5.11 2.15 -3.79
CA GLU A 66 5.56 2.94 -4.96
C GLU A 66 6.76 3.85 -4.65
N ALA A 67 6.63 4.69 -3.62
CA ALA A 67 7.67 5.63 -3.22
C ALA A 67 8.99 4.92 -2.87
N LEU A 68 8.93 3.79 -2.16
CA LEU A 68 10.14 3.02 -1.82
C LEU A 68 10.82 2.43 -3.05
N VAL A 69 10.05 1.88 -3.99
CA VAL A 69 10.59 1.32 -5.23
C VAL A 69 11.24 2.42 -6.06
N GLU A 70 10.56 3.56 -6.22
CA GLU A 70 11.08 4.70 -6.98
C GLU A 70 12.40 5.23 -6.38
N MET A 71 12.44 5.45 -5.06
CA MET A 71 13.63 5.92 -4.36
C MET A 71 14.81 4.96 -4.51
N VAL A 72 14.59 3.65 -4.36
CA VAL A 72 15.66 2.65 -4.53
C VAL A 72 16.14 2.59 -5.97
N MET A 73 15.23 2.67 -6.95
CA MET A 73 15.59 2.69 -8.37
C MET A 73 16.42 3.91 -8.73
N LEU A 74 16.03 5.10 -8.25
CA LEU A 74 16.80 6.33 -8.44
C LEU A 74 18.21 6.23 -7.83
N GLN A 75 18.31 5.74 -6.59
CA GLN A 75 19.59 5.52 -5.93
C GLN A 75 20.47 4.52 -6.70
N LEU A 76 19.87 3.46 -7.24
CA LEU A 76 20.57 2.46 -8.03
C LEU A 76 21.16 3.05 -9.31
N VAL A 77 20.39 3.88 -10.03
CA VAL A 77 20.89 4.61 -11.22
C VAL A 77 22.09 5.49 -10.86
N HIS A 78 22.01 6.28 -9.79
CA HIS A 78 23.13 7.11 -9.35
C HIS A 78 24.36 6.29 -8.97
N MET A 79 24.20 5.13 -8.32
CA MET A 79 25.30 4.24 -8.01
C MET A 79 25.96 3.68 -9.28
N GLU A 80 25.18 3.32 -10.30
CA GLU A 80 25.68 2.83 -11.59
C GLU A 80 26.47 3.90 -12.35
N GLU A 81 26.00 5.15 -12.37
CA GLU A 81 26.70 6.28 -12.99
C GLU A 81 28.05 6.56 -12.31
N ASN A 82 28.07 6.53 -10.98
CA ASN A 82 29.30 6.68 -10.20
C ASN A 82 30.29 5.54 -10.48
N LEU A 83 29.79 4.29 -10.58
CA LEU A 83 30.61 3.13 -10.96
C LEU A 83 31.16 3.25 -12.39
N ALA A 84 30.43 3.87 -13.32
CA ALA A 84 30.88 4.03 -14.70
C ALA A 84 32.14 4.91 -14.82
N SER A 85 32.29 5.89 -13.94
CA SER A 85 33.43 6.81 -13.89
C SER A 85 34.55 6.39 -12.91
N ALA A 86 34.29 5.38 -12.07
CA ALA A 86 35.22 4.92 -11.04
C ALA A 86 36.39 4.06 -11.59
N ASN A 87 37.50 4.05 -10.83
CA ASN A 87 38.67 3.24 -11.17
C ASN A 87 38.41 1.75 -10.88
N LYS A 88 38.39 0.93 -11.94
CA LYS A 88 38.08 -0.51 -11.87
C LYS A 88 39.12 -1.35 -11.12
N ASN A 89 40.32 -0.83 -10.90
CA ASN A 89 41.39 -1.52 -10.19
C ASN A 89 41.32 -1.34 -8.67
N ASP A 90 40.40 -0.50 -8.18
CA ASP A 90 40.17 -0.31 -6.75
C ASP A 90 39.32 -1.45 -6.19
N LEU A 91 39.66 -1.94 -5.00
CA LEU A 91 38.83 -2.92 -4.28
C LEU A 91 37.45 -2.34 -3.96
N LEU A 92 37.37 -1.03 -3.69
CA LEU A 92 36.11 -0.37 -3.38
C LEU A 92 35.13 -0.39 -4.58
N TYR A 93 35.66 -0.37 -5.82
CA TYR A 93 34.85 -0.55 -7.04
C TYR A 93 34.13 -1.91 -7.04
N ILE A 94 34.84 -2.98 -6.67
CA ILE A 94 34.27 -4.34 -6.62
C ILE A 94 33.14 -4.39 -5.58
N VAL A 95 33.37 -3.81 -4.40
CA VAL A 95 32.37 -3.77 -3.32
C VAL A 95 31.12 -3.02 -3.75
N HIS A 96 31.24 -1.82 -4.33
CA HIS A 96 30.08 -1.07 -4.81
C HIS A 96 29.32 -1.79 -5.92
N ARG A 97 30.03 -2.44 -6.86
CA ARG A 97 29.40 -3.23 -7.91
C ARG A 97 28.61 -4.41 -7.35
N MET A 98 29.16 -5.14 -6.38
CA MET A 98 28.45 -6.24 -5.73
C MET A 98 27.19 -5.76 -5.00
N GLU A 99 27.24 -4.57 -4.38
CA GLU A 99 26.08 -4.02 -3.69
C GLU A 99 24.99 -3.57 -4.67
N VAL A 100 25.35 -2.96 -5.82
CA VAL A 100 24.39 -2.68 -6.89
C VAL A 100 23.70 -3.95 -7.37
N ASP A 101 24.46 -5.03 -7.59
CA ASP A 101 23.89 -6.32 -8.02
C ASP A 101 22.93 -6.90 -6.96
N ARG A 102 23.27 -6.78 -5.68
CA ARG A 102 22.43 -7.20 -4.56
C ARG A 102 21.12 -6.40 -4.49
N ILE A 103 21.19 -5.07 -4.60
CA ILE A 103 20.00 -4.21 -4.56
C ILE A 103 19.10 -4.49 -5.77
N ARG A 104 19.68 -4.62 -6.97
CA ARG A 104 18.94 -4.98 -8.19
C ARG A 104 18.20 -6.30 -8.03
N TYR A 105 18.84 -7.30 -7.42
CA TYR A 105 18.21 -8.57 -7.11
C TYR A 105 17.00 -8.41 -6.18
N ILE A 106 17.12 -7.61 -5.11
CA ILE A 106 16.02 -7.37 -4.17
C ILE A 106 14.81 -6.76 -4.88
N VAL A 107 15.02 -5.67 -5.63
CA VAL A 107 13.95 -5.01 -6.40
C VAL A 107 13.28 -6.00 -7.36
N ALA A 108 14.10 -6.70 -8.16
CA ALA A 108 13.57 -7.63 -9.15
C ALA A 108 12.87 -8.83 -8.49
N SER A 109 13.32 -9.30 -7.34
CA SER A 109 12.66 -10.39 -6.61
C SER A 109 11.34 -9.93 -5.98
N TYR A 110 11.25 -8.70 -5.50
CA TYR A 110 10.00 -8.11 -5.00
C TYR A 110 8.96 -8.02 -6.11
N LEU A 111 9.31 -7.41 -7.24
CA LEU A 111 8.39 -7.27 -8.37
C LEU A 111 7.96 -8.62 -8.95
N ARG A 112 8.88 -9.59 -9.07
CA ARG A 112 8.51 -10.96 -9.52
C ARG A 112 7.55 -11.66 -8.58
N CYS A 113 7.74 -11.52 -7.26
CA CYS A 113 6.84 -12.11 -6.28
C CYS A 113 5.42 -11.56 -6.42
N ARG A 114 5.31 -10.24 -6.65
CA ARG A 114 4.03 -9.58 -6.88
C ARG A 114 3.37 -10.02 -8.18
N LEU A 115 4.12 -10.01 -9.29
CA LEU A 115 3.62 -10.48 -10.58
C LEU A 115 3.10 -11.91 -10.52
N GLN A 116 3.81 -12.82 -9.85
CA GLN A 116 3.36 -14.20 -9.68
C GLN A 116 2.02 -14.29 -8.94
N LYS A 117 1.82 -13.49 -7.88
CA LYS A 117 0.53 -13.43 -7.17
C LYS A 117 -0.57 -12.83 -8.04
N ILE A 118 -0.25 -11.77 -8.78
CA ILE A 118 -1.18 -11.10 -9.70
C ILE A 118 -1.63 -12.07 -10.79
N GLU A 119 -0.71 -12.82 -11.41
CA GLU A 119 -1.04 -13.85 -12.40
C GLU A 119 -1.91 -14.97 -11.83
N THR A 120 -1.68 -15.35 -10.57
CA THR A 120 -2.42 -16.44 -9.90
C THR A 120 -3.84 -16.01 -9.51
N TYR A 121 -4.00 -14.78 -9.02
CA TYR A 121 -5.25 -14.29 -8.42
C TYR A 121 -5.85 -13.09 -9.18
N ALA A 122 -5.58 -12.97 -10.49
CA ALA A 122 -5.88 -11.78 -11.30
C ALA A 122 -7.33 -11.29 -11.14
N ALA A 123 -8.31 -12.18 -11.36
CA ALA A 123 -9.73 -11.84 -11.27
C ALA A 123 -10.13 -11.37 -9.86
N HIS A 124 -9.68 -12.08 -8.82
CA HIS A 124 -9.95 -11.71 -7.43
C HIS A 124 -9.35 -10.34 -7.08
N ILE A 125 -8.11 -10.09 -7.48
CA ILE A 125 -7.41 -8.84 -7.17
C ILE A 125 -8.07 -7.67 -7.90
N LEU A 126 -8.42 -7.81 -9.18
CA LEU A 126 -9.07 -6.76 -9.96
C LEU A 126 -10.43 -6.36 -9.34
N ASP A 127 -11.24 -7.33 -8.95
CA ASP A 127 -12.53 -7.09 -8.29
C ASP A 127 -12.35 -6.42 -6.93
N ALA A 128 -11.43 -6.96 -6.11
CA ALA A 128 -11.16 -6.39 -4.79
C ALA A 128 -10.63 -4.96 -4.87
N ASP A 129 -9.82 -4.65 -5.88
CA ASP A 129 -9.22 -3.33 -6.06
C ASP A 129 -10.19 -2.32 -6.71
N ALA A 130 -11.20 -2.79 -7.45
CA ALA A 130 -12.29 -1.96 -7.98
C ALA A 130 -13.21 -1.40 -6.87
N VAL A 131 -13.38 -2.15 -5.77
CA VAL A 131 -14.20 -1.72 -4.62
C VAL A 131 -13.41 -0.84 -3.64
N ARG A 132 -12.07 -0.93 -3.63
CA ARG A 132 -11.22 -0.15 -2.72
C ARG A 132 -11.21 1.33 -3.07
N GLN A 133 -11.13 2.17 -2.04
CA GLN A 133 -10.89 3.60 -2.21
C GLN A 133 -9.52 3.84 -2.85
N SER A 134 -9.36 4.95 -3.56
CA SER A 134 -8.13 5.23 -4.34
C SER A 134 -6.85 5.19 -3.50
N ARG A 135 -6.90 5.62 -2.24
CA ARG A 135 -5.74 5.60 -1.31
C ARG A 135 -5.42 4.21 -0.75
N SER A 136 -6.30 3.24 -0.92
CA SER A 136 -6.14 1.86 -0.41
C SER A 136 -5.94 0.85 -1.53
N LYS A 137 -5.71 1.32 -2.76
CA LYS A 137 -5.39 0.46 -3.90
C LYS A 137 -4.08 -0.27 -3.64
N ARG A 138 -4.06 -1.56 -3.98
CA ARG A 138 -2.91 -2.44 -3.72
C ARG A 138 -1.99 -2.58 -4.91
N LEU A 139 -2.48 -2.28 -6.11
CA LEU A 139 -1.75 -2.38 -7.36
C LEU A 139 -1.25 -1.02 -7.82
N SER A 140 -0.04 -0.99 -8.37
CA SER A 140 0.40 0.13 -9.20
C SER A 140 -0.42 0.22 -10.49
N ASP A 141 -0.37 1.36 -11.17
CA ASP A 141 -1.07 1.51 -12.46
C ASP A 141 -0.54 0.55 -13.53
N ALA A 142 0.77 0.29 -13.53
CA ALA A 142 1.39 -0.69 -14.42
C ALA A 142 0.95 -2.12 -14.09
N GLU A 143 0.89 -2.49 -12.81
CA GLU A 143 0.40 -3.80 -12.35
C GLU A 143 -1.07 -4.00 -12.67
N ARG A 144 -1.91 -2.96 -12.49
CA ARG A 144 -3.32 -3.01 -12.85
C ARG A 144 -3.51 -3.25 -14.33
N LYS A 145 -2.79 -2.49 -15.17
CA LYS A 145 -2.83 -2.69 -16.62
C LYS A 145 -2.44 -4.12 -16.98
N PHE A 146 -1.34 -4.62 -16.43
CA PHE A 146 -0.90 -5.99 -16.65
C PHE A 146 -1.96 -7.02 -16.23
N ALA A 147 -2.57 -6.84 -15.05
CA ALA A 147 -3.60 -7.74 -14.53
C ALA A 147 -4.84 -7.77 -15.45
N THR A 148 -5.30 -6.61 -15.92
CA THR A 148 -6.41 -6.49 -16.87
C THR A 148 -6.08 -7.17 -18.20
N ASP A 149 -4.95 -6.81 -18.81
CA ASP A 149 -4.52 -7.36 -20.10
C ASP A 149 -4.36 -8.90 -20.02
N TYR A 150 -3.79 -9.39 -18.91
CA TYR A 150 -3.61 -10.82 -18.67
C TYR A 150 -4.95 -11.54 -18.50
N HIS A 151 -5.84 -11.01 -17.67
CA HIS A 151 -7.15 -11.61 -17.43
C HIS A 151 -7.98 -11.69 -18.72
N GLU A 152 -8.06 -10.59 -19.48
CA GLU A 152 -8.77 -10.56 -20.77
C GLU A 152 -8.17 -11.54 -21.79
N SER A 153 -6.84 -11.65 -21.84
CA SER A 153 -6.13 -12.57 -22.73
C SER A 153 -6.45 -14.03 -22.41
N VAL A 154 -6.44 -14.41 -21.12
CA VAL A 154 -6.76 -15.76 -20.67
C VAL A 154 -8.22 -16.11 -20.97
N GLU A 155 -9.16 -15.20 -20.66
CA GLU A 155 -10.59 -15.44 -20.91
C GLU A 155 -10.91 -15.51 -22.40
N ASN A 156 -10.33 -14.63 -23.22
CA ASN A 156 -10.49 -14.68 -24.67
C ASN A 156 -9.90 -15.98 -25.26
N HIS A 157 -8.73 -16.41 -24.77
CA HIS A 157 -8.14 -17.67 -25.20
C HIS A 157 -9.02 -18.87 -24.85
N PHE A 158 -9.52 -18.92 -23.61
CA PHE A 158 -10.41 -19.99 -23.15
C PHE A 158 -11.74 -19.99 -23.92
N TYR A 159 -12.31 -18.81 -24.18
CA TYR A 159 -13.52 -18.67 -24.97
C TYR A 159 -13.35 -19.21 -26.39
N GLN A 160 -12.24 -18.86 -27.05
CA GLN A 160 -11.94 -19.31 -28.41
C GLN A 160 -11.66 -20.81 -28.49
N LEU A 161 -11.04 -21.41 -27.47
CA LEU A 161 -10.73 -22.83 -27.48
C LEU A 161 -11.93 -23.71 -27.12
N VAL A 162 -12.71 -23.32 -26.11
CA VAL A 162 -13.69 -24.22 -25.49
C VAL A 162 -15.09 -23.63 -25.47
N VAL A 163 -15.29 -22.47 -24.84
CA VAL A 163 -16.64 -21.97 -24.51
C VAL A 163 -17.50 -21.75 -25.74
N ARG A 164 -16.93 -21.21 -26.84
CA ARG A 164 -17.68 -20.97 -28.08
C ARG A 164 -18.23 -22.25 -28.75
N HIS A 165 -17.67 -23.41 -28.41
CA HIS A 165 -18.08 -24.71 -28.95
C HIS A 165 -19.00 -25.48 -28.00
N MET A 166 -19.25 -24.93 -26.81
CA MET A 166 -20.04 -25.57 -25.77
C MET A 166 -21.53 -25.21 -25.90
N PRO A 167 -22.46 -26.17 -25.68
CA PRO A 167 -23.89 -25.87 -25.62
C PRO A 167 -24.19 -24.82 -24.54
N GLN A 168 -25.11 -23.90 -24.80
CA GLN A 168 -25.42 -22.76 -23.90
C GLN A 168 -25.68 -23.17 -22.44
N ASN A 169 -26.35 -24.31 -22.22
CA ASN A 169 -26.67 -24.80 -20.87
C ASN A 169 -25.45 -25.34 -20.09
N HIS A 170 -24.31 -25.48 -20.75
CA HIS A 170 -23.06 -25.94 -20.14
C HIS A 170 -21.98 -24.86 -20.14
N GLN A 171 -22.23 -23.68 -20.74
CA GLN A 171 -21.24 -22.62 -20.81
C GLN A 171 -20.73 -22.28 -19.41
N ASP A 172 -19.41 -22.27 -19.29
CA ASP A 172 -18.69 -22.22 -18.04
C ASP A 172 -18.93 -20.90 -17.27
N ASP A 173 -18.99 -20.98 -15.94
CA ASP A 173 -19.10 -19.81 -15.06
C ASP A 173 -17.71 -19.43 -14.57
N GLU A 174 -17.20 -18.30 -15.07
CA GLU A 174 -15.92 -17.71 -14.69
C GLU A 174 -15.75 -17.64 -13.16
N ARG A 175 -16.83 -17.36 -12.41
CA ARG A 175 -16.80 -17.22 -10.96
C ARG A 175 -16.36 -18.48 -10.24
N ILE A 176 -16.65 -19.65 -10.81
CA ILE A 176 -16.29 -20.95 -10.23
C ILE A 176 -14.80 -21.23 -10.42
N ARG A 177 -14.22 -20.78 -11.54
CA ARG A 177 -12.78 -20.94 -11.83
C ARG A 177 -11.88 -19.97 -11.07
N ARG A 178 -12.45 -18.95 -10.40
CA ARG A 178 -11.67 -17.93 -9.71
C ARG A 178 -10.86 -18.54 -8.59
N VAL A 179 -9.55 -18.34 -8.68
CA VAL A 179 -8.62 -18.68 -7.61
C VAL A 179 -8.58 -17.50 -6.65
N VAL A 180 -8.81 -17.77 -5.36
CA VAL A 180 -8.81 -16.78 -4.29
C VAL A 180 -7.68 -17.12 -3.31
N PRO A 181 -6.92 -16.12 -2.82
CA PRO A 181 -5.89 -16.36 -1.82
C PRO A 181 -6.50 -16.85 -0.49
N ASN A 182 -5.87 -17.84 0.13
CA ASN A 182 -6.28 -18.33 1.45
C ASN A 182 -5.78 -17.37 2.55
N VAL A 183 -6.67 -16.53 3.06
CA VAL A 183 -6.35 -15.56 4.12
C VAL A 183 -6.14 -16.20 5.50
N ASP A 184 -6.61 -17.43 5.71
CA ASP A 184 -6.44 -18.19 6.96
C ASP A 184 -5.13 -19.01 6.97
N ALA A 185 -4.27 -18.83 5.97
CA ALA A 185 -2.99 -19.50 5.91
C ALA A 185 -2.08 -19.07 7.08
N HIS A 186 -1.49 -20.04 7.76
CA HIS A 186 -0.54 -19.76 8.85
C HIS A 186 0.73 -19.09 8.33
N VAL A 187 1.17 -18.04 9.03
CA VAL A 187 2.39 -17.29 8.71
C VAL A 187 3.32 -17.20 9.92
N PHE A 188 4.61 -17.04 9.65
CA PHE A 188 5.57 -16.70 10.68
C PHE A 188 5.62 -15.18 10.86
N ALA A 189 5.20 -14.69 12.02
CA ALA A 189 5.24 -13.27 12.37
C ALA A 189 6.39 -12.97 13.33
N ARG A 190 6.98 -11.77 13.19
CA ARG A 190 7.99 -11.25 14.13
C ARG A 190 7.56 -9.85 14.59
N ALA A 191 7.31 -9.70 15.88
CA ALA A 191 7.06 -8.40 16.49
C ALA A 191 8.33 -7.52 16.41
N ARG A 192 8.15 -6.26 16.01
CA ARG A 192 9.26 -5.28 15.87
C ARG A 192 9.27 -4.20 16.93
N LYS A 193 8.10 -3.93 17.48
CA LYS A 193 7.86 -2.98 18.56
C LYS A 193 7.04 -3.71 19.59
N ASP A 194 7.20 -3.31 20.84
CA ASP A 194 6.25 -3.73 21.86
C ASP A 194 4.88 -3.14 21.51
N LEU A 195 3.89 -4.02 21.41
CA LEU A 195 2.49 -3.67 21.11
C LEU A 195 1.62 -3.77 22.36
N GLY A 196 2.20 -4.08 23.52
CA GLY A 196 1.48 -4.36 24.76
C GLY A 196 0.78 -5.73 24.72
N GLU A 197 -0.19 -5.91 25.61
CA GLU A 197 -1.00 -7.13 25.66
C GLU A 197 -2.05 -7.12 24.54
N TYR A 198 -1.94 -8.05 23.60
CA TYR A 198 -2.94 -8.29 22.56
C TYR A 198 -3.47 -9.73 22.70
N SER A 199 -4.79 -9.86 22.76
CA SER A 199 -5.43 -11.17 22.64
C SER A 199 -5.66 -11.44 21.16
N LEU A 200 -4.94 -12.39 20.58
CA LEU A 200 -5.34 -12.98 19.31
C LEU A 200 -6.56 -13.84 19.61
N GLY A 201 -7.74 -13.23 19.51
CA GLY A 201 -9.01 -13.88 19.76
C GLY A 201 -9.12 -15.13 18.89
N GLY A 202 -8.96 -16.30 19.50
CA GLY A 202 -9.49 -17.53 18.95
C GLY A 202 -10.99 -17.52 19.22
N GLU A 203 -11.80 -17.59 18.16
CA GLU A 203 -13.15 -18.10 18.34
C GLU A 203 -13.03 -19.48 18.99
N LEU A 204 -13.58 -19.60 20.20
CA LEU A 204 -13.84 -20.88 20.84
C LEU A 204 -14.81 -21.63 19.93
N ILE A 205 -14.33 -22.72 19.32
CA ILE A 205 -15.18 -23.75 18.72
C ILE A 205 -16.05 -24.37 19.81
#